data_AF-A0A355TAB5-F1
#
_entry.id   AF-A0A355TAB5-F1
#
_cell.length_a   1.000
_cell.length_b   1.000
_cell.length_c   1.000
_cell.angle_alpha   90.00
_cell.angle_beta   90.00
_cell.angle_gamma   90.00
#
_symmetry.space_group_name_H-M   'P 1'
#
loop_
_entity.id
_entity.type
_entity.pdbx_description
1 polymer ?
#
loop_
_entity_poly.entity_id
_entity_poly.type
_entity_poly.pdbx_seq_one_letter_code
_entity_poly.pdbx_strand_id
1 'polypeptide(L)'
;MKKERRKFIRHKDALHKKSAQDAASYKEEQVHRFIARDGRVNIKKHGLSHYRIFDWNHFLLNATLFRLLLSAGLYFVAVNAFFGGLYLLDESGIDTARPHNFFDHFFFSVHVFSTLGFNDLNSQSLYANILVTIESFVGWCSFGLITGLLFSRFSRPSSRVMFTHYAAVSLFEGIPTLIFRAANRRGNQILQAQISASLARNEMTLEGEKVRRIYDLKLLRSTSSFFNLTWTIRHSIDASSPLFGETEKSLRESQTEIVVLLSGIDDTFGQTVHGRFAYNYEEIVFGYRFVSLFGRDKNNHPIIDFSKFDEIKEAPLIAKE
;
A
#
# COMPACT_ATOMS: atom_id res chain seq x y z
N MET A 1 33.75 -33.37 -40.76
CA MET A 1 32.56 -33.34 -39.85
C MET A 1 32.76 -32.68 -38.48
N LYS A 2 33.87 -32.86 -37.75
CA LYS A 2 34.06 -32.22 -36.41
C LYS A 2 34.23 -30.68 -36.41
N LYS A 3 34.80 -30.09 -37.47
CA LYS A 3 35.03 -28.62 -37.57
C LYS A 3 33.74 -27.82 -37.80
N GLU A 4 32.81 -28.32 -38.61
CA GLU A 4 31.55 -27.61 -38.89
C GLU A 4 30.58 -27.63 -37.71
N ARG A 5 30.54 -28.74 -36.95
CA ARG A 5 29.74 -28.85 -35.73
C ARG A 5 30.16 -27.84 -34.65
N ARG A 6 31.46 -27.52 -34.56
CA ARG A 6 31.98 -26.48 -33.64
C ARG A 6 31.64 -25.05 -34.10
N LYS A 7 31.52 -24.81 -35.41
CA LYS A 7 31.13 -23.51 -35.97
C LYS A 7 29.65 -23.23 -35.74
N PHE A 8 28.81 -24.25 -35.85
CA PHE A 8 27.37 -24.16 -35.58
C PHE A 8 27.05 -23.91 -34.10
N ILE A 9 27.76 -24.59 -33.19
CA ILE A 9 27.59 -24.38 -31.74
C ILE A 9 28.02 -22.96 -31.34
N ARG A 10 29.17 -22.47 -31.84
CA ARG A 10 29.62 -21.09 -31.58
C ARG A 10 28.67 -20.02 -32.12
N HIS A 11 28.01 -20.26 -33.25
CA HIS A 11 27.02 -19.34 -33.81
C HIS A 11 25.73 -19.32 -32.97
N LYS A 12 25.29 -20.49 -32.48
CA LYS A 12 24.12 -20.61 -31.60
C LYS A 12 24.35 -19.98 -30.22
N ASP A 13 25.55 -20.14 -29.66
CA ASP A 13 25.96 -19.49 -28.40
C ASP A 13 26.10 -17.97 -28.56
N ALA A 14 26.53 -17.49 -29.72
CA ALA A 14 26.59 -16.05 -30.03
C ALA A 14 25.18 -15.44 -30.19
N LEU A 15 24.23 -16.17 -30.81
CA LEU A 15 22.83 -15.75 -30.90
C LEU A 15 22.14 -15.74 -29.53
N HIS A 16 22.38 -16.75 -28.68
CA HIS A 16 21.85 -16.77 -27.31
C HIS A 16 22.46 -15.70 -26.41
N LYS A 17 23.76 -15.39 -26.56
CA LYS A 17 24.39 -14.28 -25.84
C LYS A 17 23.89 -12.93 -26.32
N LYS A 18 23.65 -12.75 -27.62
CA LYS A 18 23.06 -11.54 -28.17
C LYS A 18 21.62 -11.36 -27.70
N SER A 19 20.78 -12.40 -27.73
CA SER A 19 19.42 -12.33 -27.17
C SER A 19 19.39 -12.11 -25.65
N ALA A 20 20.39 -12.63 -24.92
CA ALA A 20 20.51 -12.40 -23.48
C ALA A 20 21.05 -11.01 -23.14
N GLN A 21 21.94 -10.44 -23.96
CA GLN A 21 22.39 -9.05 -23.86
C GLN A 21 21.31 -8.07 -24.31
N ASP A 22 20.54 -8.39 -25.34
CA ASP A 22 19.39 -7.60 -25.78
C ASP A 22 18.27 -7.67 -24.73
N ALA A 23 18.03 -8.83 -24.11
CA ALA A 23 17.08 -8.99 -22.99
C ALA A 23 17.59 -8.36 -21.67
N ALA A 24 18.91 -8.28 -21.47
CA ALA A 24 19.52 -7.58 -20.34
C ALA A 24 19.49 -6.06 -20.55
N SER A 25 19.73 -5.59 -21.78
CA SER A 25 19.59 -4.20 -22.19
C SER A 25 18.12 -3.74 -22.10
N TYR A 26 17.17 -4.61 -22.49
CA TYR A 26 15.73 -4.37 -22.26
C TYR A 26 15.33 -4.42 -20.78
N LYS A 27 16.10 -5.11 -19.92
CA LYS A 27 15.90 -5.11 -18.46
C LYS A 27 16.55 -3.92 -17.75
N GLU A 28 17.56 -3.29 -18.36
CA GLU A 28 18.26 -2.11 -17.84
C GLU A 28 17.61 -0.80 -18.28
N GLU A 29 16.84 -0.78 -19.37
CA GLU A 29 15.82 0.25 -19.64
C GLU A 29 14.58 0.03 -18.76
N GLN A 30 14.77 -0.24 -17.47
CA GLN A 30 13.72 -0.01 -16.49
C GLN A 30 13.40 1.49 -16.54
N VAL A 31 12.34 1.83 -17.28
CA VAL A 31 11.69 3.14 -17.22
C VAL A 31 11.63 3.50 -15.74
N HIS A 32 12.46 4.46 -15.34
CA HIS A 32 12.53 4.90 -13.95
C HIS A 32 11.22 5.61 -13.65
N ARG A 33 10.20 4.83 -13.27
CA ARG A 33 8.89 5.35 -12.87
C ARG A 33 9.10 6.21 -11.64
N PHE A 34 8.72 7.48 -11.74
CA PHE A 34 8.77 8.40 -10.61
C PHE A 34 7.72 8.00 -9.57
N ILE A 35 6.59 7.46 -10.04
CA ILE A 35 5.49 6.99 -9.21
C ILE A 35 5.23 5.52 -9.56
N ALA A 36 5.30 4.66 -8.55
CA ALA A 36 4.96 3.25 -8.69
C ALA A 36 3.47 3.08 -9.02
N ARG A 37 3.09 1.93 -9.59
CA ARG A 37 1.69 1.65 -9.96
C ARG A 37 0.71 1.80 -8.81
N ASP A 38 1.12 1.55 -7.57
CA ASP A 38 0.30 1.73 -6.36
C ASP A 38 0.21 3.19 -5.88
N GLY A 39 0.72 4.13 -6.68
CA GLY A 39 0.76 5.56 -6.38
C GLY A 39 1.81 5.96 -5.34
N ARG A 40 2.71 5.04 -4.91
CA ARG A 40 3.83 5.40 -4.03
C ARG A 40 4.92 6.10 -4.83
N VAL A 41 5.43 7.19 -4.28
CA VAL A 41 6.54 7.94 -4.88
C VAL A 41 7.81 7.10 -4.76
N ASN A 42 8.43 6.77 -5.90
CA ASN A 42 9.64 5.95 -5.98
C ASN A 42 10.92 6.82 -5.96
N ILE A 43 10.90 7.89 -5.17
CA ILE A 43 12.01 8.84 -5.05
C ILE A 43 12.76 8.56 -3.75
N LYS A 44 14.05 8.24 -3.87
CA LYS A 44 14.93 8.14 -2.71
C LYS A 44 15.21 9.54 -2.17
N LYS A 45 14.67 9.85 -0.98
CA LYS A 45 14.95 11.12 -0.29
C LYS A 45 16.40 11.11 0.20
N HIS A 46 17.21 12.05 -0.26
CA HIS A 46 18.59 12.26 0.19
C HIS A 46 18.69 13.60 0.94
N GLY A 47 19.47 13.67 2.02
CA GLY A 47 19.72 14.93 2.75
C GLY A 47 18.70 15.33 3.85
N LEU A 48 17.69 14.50 4.15
CA LEU A 48 16.85 14.73 5.33
C LEU A 48 17.62 14.32 6.60
N SER A 49 17.88 15.31 7.47
CA SER A 49 18.56 15.11 8.76
C SER A 49 17.82 14.10 9.65
N HIS A 50 18.61 13.29 10.36
CA HIS A 50 18.28 12.02 11.01
C HIS A 50 17.43 12.11 12.31
N TYR A 51 16.46 13.02 12.40
CA TYR A 51 15.50 12.98 13.53
C TYR A 51 14.46 11.88 13.32
N ARG A 52 14.93 10.63 13.30
CA ARG A 52 14.19 9.37 13.13
C ARG A 52 13.89 8.71 14.48
N ILE A 53 13.94 9.48 15.56
CA ILE A 53 14.12 8.95 16.91
C ILE A 53 12.81 8.40 17.49
N PHE A 54 11.63 8.73 16.98
CA PHE A 54 10.37 8.20 17.51
C PHE A 54 9.29 7.87 16.47
N ASP A 55 9.64 7.07 15.45
CA ASP A 55 8.65 6.46 14.54
C ASP A 55 8.03 5.16 15.11
N TRP A 56 7.97 5.01 16.44
CA TRP A 56 7.42 3.81 17.09
C TRP A 56 5.96 3.59 16.71
N ASN A 57 5.20 4.69 16.58
CA ASN A 57 3.81 4.64 16.09
C ASN A 57 3.73 4.09 14.67
N HIS A 58 4.64 4.52 13.77
CA HIS A 58 4.67 4.02 12.40
C HIS A 58 5.10 2.54 12.36
N PHE A 59 6.07 2.14 13.18
CA PHE A 59 6.56 0.76 13.25
C PHE A 59 5.52 -0.20 13.83
N LEU A 60 4.94 0.11 14.99
CA LEU A 60 3.96 -0.74 15.68
C LEU A 60 2.65 -0.86 14.90
N LEU A 61 2.17 0.23 14.30
CA LEU A 61 0.90 0.23 13.57
C LEU A 61 1.02 -0.39 12.18
N ASN A 62 2.21 -0.38 11.56
CA ASN A 62 2.44 -0.98 10.23
C ASN A 62 3.10 -2.37 10.28
N ALA A 63 3.47 -2.90 11.46
CA ALA A 63 3.94 -4.28 11.62
C ALA A 63 2.91 -5.30 11.13
N THR A 64 3.23 -6.59 11.00
CA THR A 64 2.20 -7.63 10.82
C THR A 64 1.57 -7.95 12.18
N LEU A 65 0.34 -8.50 12.21
CA LEU A 65 -0.32 -8.88 13.47
C LEU A 65 0.57 -9.81 14.31
N PHE A 66 1.20 -10.79 13.65
CA PHE A 66 2.15 -11.69 14.31
C PHE A 66 3.34 -10.95 14.93
N ARG A 67 3.93 -9.97 14.23
CA ARG A 67 5.04 -9.17 14.80
C ARG A 67 4.59 -8.32 15.99
N LEU A 68 3.38 -7.77 15.93
CA LEU A 68 2.81 -7.02 17.05
C LEU A 68 2.62 -7.92 18.28
N LEU A 69 1.98 -9.09 18.10
CA LEU A 69 1.80 -10.07 19.18
C LEU A 69 3.14 -10.56 19.74
N LEU A 70 4.11 -10.85 18.86
CA LEU A 70 5.45 -11.23 19.29
C LEU A 70 6.13 -10.12 20.09
N SER A 71 6.04 -8.86 19.64
CA SER A 71 6.61 -7.71 20.37
C SER A 71 5.95 -7.50 21.73
N ALA A 72 4.63 -7.69 21.83
CA ALA A 72 3.91 -7.64 23.10
C ALA A 72 4.32 -8.80 24.04
N GLY A 73 4.51 -10.01 23.49
CA GLY A 73 5.01 -11.15 24.25
C GLY A 73 6.45 -10.96 24.75
N LEU A 74 7.34 -10.41 23.92
CA LEU A 74 8.71 -10.08 24.31
C LEU A 74 8.74 -8.97 25.38
N TYR A 75 7.90 -7.95 25.24
CA TYR A 75 7.72 -6.92 26.27
C TYR A 75 7.25 -7.53 27.60
N PHE A 76 6.25 -8.41 27.56
CA PHE A 76 5.75 -9.12 28.73
C PHE A 76 6.89 -9.90 29.43
N VAL A 77 7.64 -10.72 28.70
CA VAL A 77 8.76 -11.48 29.28
C VAL A 77 9.85 -10.55 29.83
N ALA A 78 10.19 -9.47 29.13
CA ALA A 78 11.23 -8.54 29.55
C ALA A 78 10.88 -7.79 30.83
N VAL A 79 9.63 -7.30 30.95
CA VAL A 79 9.18 -6.61 32.17
C VAL A 79 9.14 -7.57 33.36
N ASN A 80 8.62 -8.79 33.17
CA ASN A 80 8.59 -9.77 34.26
C ASN A 80 10.00 -10.26 34.65
N ALA A 81 10.93 -10.35 33.70
CA ALA A 81 12.33 -10.66 34.01
C ALA A 81 13.01 -9.53 34.80
N PHE A 82 12.67 -8.28 34.50
CA PHE A 82 13.15 -7.12 35.23
C PHE A 82 12.63 -7.10 36.67
N PHE A 83 11.31 -7.24 36.89
CA PHE A 83 10.73 -7.29 38.23
C PHE A 83 11.16 -8.54 39.00
N GLY A 84 11.23 -9.70 38.35
CA GLY A 84 11.81 -10.92 38.94
C GLY A 84 13.24 -10.71 39.45
N GLY A 85 14.05 -9.94 38.72
CA GLY A 85 15.39 -9.54 39.17
C GLY A 85 15.37 -8.57 40.36
N LEU A 86 14.42 -7.65 40.43
CA LEU A 86 14.25 -6.76 41.59
C LEU A 86 13.80 -7.53 42.84
N TYR A 87 12.89 -8.49 42.69
CA TYR A 87 12.47 -9.35 43.80
C TYR A 87 13.61 -10.22 44.35
N LEU A 88 14.59 -10.59 43.52
CA LEU A 88 15.76 -11.33 43.97
C LEU A 88 16.65 -10.52 44.92
N LEU A 89 16.55 -9.19 44.91
CA LEU A 89 17.30 -8.31 45.83
C LEU A 89 16.80 -8.40 47.28
N ASP A 90 15.59 -8.91 47.49
CA ASP A 90 15.00 -9.17 48.81
C ASP A 90 14.75 -10.67 48.97
N GLU A 91 15.79 -11.39 49.41
CA GLU A 91 15.79 -12.86 49.55
C GLU A 91 14.70 -13.38 50.51
N SER A 92 14.22 -12.55 51.43
CA SER A 92 13.13 -12.86 52.37
C SER A 92 11.78 -12.25 51.98
N GLY A 93 11.71 -11.58 50.83
CA GLY A 93 10.55 -10.78 50.44
C GLY A 93 9.34 -11.58 49.98
N ILE A 94 9.56 -12.80 49.49
CA ILE A 94 8.51 -13.71 48.96
C ILE A 94 8.47 -14.99 49.79
N ASP A 95 7.28 -15.30 50.30
CA ASP A 95 6.99 -16.53 51.03
C ASP A 95 7.16 -17.77 50.15
N THR A 96 7.75 -18.84 50.69
CA THR A 96 7.87 -20.17 50.03
C THR A 96 8.74 -20.20 48.74
N ALA A 97 9.35 -19.09 48.33
CA ALA A 97 10.31 -19.06 47.22
C ALA A 97 11.62 -19.81 47.58
N ARG A 98 12.16 -20.61 46.66
CA ARG A 98 13.46 -21.27 46.90
C ARG A 98 14.57 -20.22 46.90
N PRO A 99 15.51 -20.26 47.88
CA PRO A 99 16.62 -19.33 47.92
C PRO A 99 17.39 -19.32 46.60
N HIS A 100 17.68 -18.13 46.07
CA HIS A 100 18.48 -17.91 44.85
C HIS A 100 17.89 -18.46 43.54
N ASN A 101 16.61 -18.84 43.51
CA ASN A 101 15.99 -19.33 42.29
C ASN A 101 15.24 -18.23 41.52
N PHE A 102 15.88 -17.68 40.48
CA PHE A 102 15.29 -16.63 39.63
C PHE A 102 13.91 -16.97 39.07
N PHE A 103 13.65 -18.23 38.73
CA PHE A 103 12.39 -18.62 38.10
C PHE A 103 11.19 -18.46 39.05
N ASP A 104 11.36 -18.70 40.35
CA ASP A 104 10.25 -18.54 41.31
C ASP A 104 9.86 -17.05 41.44
N HIS A 105 10.85 -16.14 41.48
CA HIS A 105 10.62 -14.69 41.47
C HIS A 105 10.06 -14.19 40.13
N PHE A 106 10.51 -14.74 39.00
CA PHE A 106 9.96 -14.43 37.68
C PHE A 106 8.49 -14.83 37.55
N PHE A 107 8.12 -16.05 37.98
CA PHE A 107 6.74 -16.50 37.93
C PHE A 107 5.85 -15.75 38.93
N PHE A 108 6.37 -15.36 40.10
CA PHE A 108 5.67 -14.45 41.01
C PHE A 108 5.35 -13.11 40.33
N SER A 109 6.35 -12.48 39.69
CA SER A 109 6.17 -11.26 38.89
C SER A 109 5.13 -11.45 37.78
N VAL A 110 5.17 -12.57 37.05
CA VAL A 110 4.15 -12.92 36.04
C VAL A 110 2.74 -12.91 36.64
N HIS A 111 2.54 -13.49 37.83
CA HIS A 111 1.24 -13.54 38.49
C HIS A 111 0.74 -12.17 38.97
N VAL A 112 1.65 -11.34 39.49
CA VAL A 112 1.36 -9.97 39.92
C VAL A 112 1.01 -9.11 38.71
N PHE A 113 1.86 -9.11 37.68
CA PHE A 113 1.69 -8.34 36.46
C PHE A 113 0.40 -8.71 35.71
N SER A 114 0.08 -10.01 35.64
CA SER A 114 -1.14 -10.49 34.97
C SER A 114 -2.38 -10.46 35.88
N THR A 115 -2.26 -9.93 37.10
CA THR A 115 -3.33 -9.88 38.12
C THR A 115 -4.00 -11.22 38.38
N LEU A 116 -3.28 -12.34 38.18
CA LEU A 116 -3.85 -13.67 38.40
C LEU A 116 -3.97 -13.94 39.90
N GLY A 117 -2.92 -13.62 40.66
CA GLY A 117 -2.81 -13.90 42.09
C GLY A 117 -2.79 -15.41 42.40
N PHE A 118 -1.71 -15.90 43.01
CA PHE A 118 -1.67 -17.26 43.55
C PHE A 118 -1.56 -17.22 45.07
N ASN A 119 -2.14 -18.23 45.73
CA ASN A 119 -2.19 -18.32 47.19
C ASN A 119 -0.86 -18.78 47.82
N ASP A 120 0.04 -19.36 47.03
CA ASP A 120 1.22 -20.08 47.52
C ASP A 120 2.50 -19.21 47.58
N LEU A 121 2.55 -18.07 46.88
CA LEU A 121 3.68 -17.13 46.89
C LEU A 121 3.16 -15.75 47.28
N ASN A 122 3.45 -15.30 48.50
CA ASN A 122 2.95 -14.03 49.04
C ASN A 122 4.10 -13.08 49.38
N SER A 123 3.92 -11.78 49.15
CA SER A 123 4.89 -10.75 49.55
C SER A 123 4.81 -10.46 51.05
N GLN A 124 5.87 -10.72 51.79
CA GLN A 124 5.92 -10.50 53.25
C GLN A 124 6.60 -9.19 53.64
N SER A 125 7.61 -8.77 52.86
CA SER A 125 8.38 -7.56 53.11
C SER A 125 7.68 -6.29 52.64
N LEU A 126 7.92 -5.16 53.33
CA LEU A 126 7.45 -3.85 52.86
C LEU A 126 8.01 -3.52 51.47
N TYR A 127 9.26 -3.89 51.20
CA TYR A 127 9.89 -3.70 49.89
C TYR A 127 9.17 -4.49 48.79
N ALA A 128 8.92 -5.78 49.03
CA ALA A 128 8.19 -6.63 48.10
C ALA A 128 6.77 -6.10 47.82
N ASN A 129 6.05 -5.66 48.86
CA ASN A 129 4.70 -5.08 48.70
C ASN A 129 4.69 -3.75 47.92
N ILE A 130 5.71 -2.90 48.09
CA ILE A 130 5.88 -1.69 47.26
C ILE A 130 6.12 -2.07 45.80
N LEU A 131 6.99 -3.06 45.54
CA LEU A 131 7.22 -3.55 44.18
C LEU A 131 5.95 -4.15 43.57
N VAL A 132 5.20 -4.96 44.31
CA VAL A 132 3.91 -5.53 43.85
C VAL A 132 2.94 -4.41 43.46
N THR A 133 2.89 -3.33 44.23
CA THR A 133 2.02 -2.17 43.94
C THR A 133 2.43 -1.47 42.64
N ILE A 134 3.73 -1.21 42.47
CA ILE A 134 4.27 -0.58 41.26
C ILE A 134 4.07 -1.49 40.05
N GLU A 135 4.38 -2.78 40.17
CA GLU A 135 4.25 -3.76 39.10
C GLU A 135 2.80 -3.93 38.67
N SER A 136 1.86 -4.01 39.61
CA SER A 136 0.42 -4.08 39.31
C SER A 136 -0.06 -2.86 38.52
N PHE A 137 0.41 -1.66 38.88
CA PHE A 137 0.10 -0.44 38.13
C PHE A 137 0.67 -0.49 36.71
N VAL A 138 1.93 -0.92 36.56
CA VAL A 138 2.57 -1.09 35.25
C VAL A 138 1.83 -2.13 34.40
N GLY A 139 1.41 -3.25 34.99
CA GLY A 139 0.61 -4.29 34.32
C GLY A 139 -0.70 -3.75 33.78
N TRP A 140 -1.43 -2.98 34.59
CA TRP A 140 -2.70 -2.38 34.17
C TRP A 140 -2.52 -1.33 33.05
N CYS A 141 -1.51 -0.45 33.15
CA CYS A 141 -1.16 0.47 32.08
C CYS A 141 -0.80 -0.27 30.78
N SER A 142 -0.01 -1.34 30.90
CA SER A 142 0.43 -2.16 29.77
C SER A 142 -0.74 -2.83 29.06
N PHE A 143 -1.67 -3.41 29.83
CA PHE A 143 -2.88 -4.02 29.29
C PHE A 143 -3.72 -3.02 28.49
N GLY A 144 -3.93 -1.81 29.04
CA GLY A 144 -4.64 -0.73 28.36
C GLY A 144 -3.94 -0.29 27.06
N LEU A 145 -2.62 -0.09 27.09
CA LEU A 145 -1.85 0.32 25.92
C LEU A 145 -1.85 -0.74 24.81
N ILE A 146 -1.61 -2.01 25.15
CA ILE A 146 -1.60 -3.12 24.17
C ILE A 146 -3.00 -3.27 23.54
N THR A 147 -4.05 -3.23 24.35
CA THR A 147 -5.43 -3.30 23.87
C THR A 147 -5.76 -2.12 22.95
N GLY A 148 -5.36 -0.89 23.33
CA GLY A 148 -5.53 0.31 22.50
C GLY A 148 -4.78 0.21 21.17
N LEU A 149 -3.57 -0.33 21.15
CA LEU A 149 -2.80 -0.57 19.92
C LEU A 149 -3.47 -1.61 19.01
N LEU A 150 -3.97 -2.71 19.58
CA LEU A 150 -4.73 -3.72 18.84
C LEU A 150 -6.01 -3.13 18.24
N PHE A 151 -6.78 -2.36 19.03
CA PHE A 151 -7.98 -1.68 18.55
C PHE A 151 -7.66 -0.69 17.44
N SER A 152 -6.66 0.17 17.62
CA SER A 152 -6.23 1.14 16.60
C SER A 152 -5.85 0.45 15.28
N ARG A 153 -5.22 -0.72 15.37
CA ARG A 153 -4.86 -1.52 14.19
C ARG A 153 -6.08 -2.10 13.48
N PHE A 154 -7.01 -2.70 14.22
CA PHE A 154 -8.22 -3.31 13.63
C PHE A 154 -9.20 -2.27 13.09
N SER A 155 -9.19 -1.07 13.68
CA SER A 155 -10.02 0.05 13.26
C SER A 155 -9.49 0.78 12.02
N ARG A 156 -8.35 0.38 11.44
CA ARG A 156 -7.84 0.96 10.20
C ARG A 156 -8.49 0.28 8.98
N PRO A 157 -9.26 1.01 8.16
CA PRO A 157 -9.81 0.45 6.94
C PRO A 157 -8.67 0.18 5.94
N SER A 158 -8.75 -0.95 5.24
CA SER A 158 -7.94 -1.20 4.06
C SER A 158 -8.83 -1.05 2.83
N SER A 159 -8.66 0.03 2.07
CA SER A 159 -9.29 0.15 0.76
C SER A 159 -8.61 -0.80 -0.23
N ARG A 160 -9.41 -1.66 -0.85
CA ARG A 160 -9.01 -2.49 -1.98
C ARG A 160 -9.62 -1.94 -3.27
N VAL A 161 -9.42 -0.65 -3.51
CA VAL A 161 -9.76 -0.01 -4.78
C VAL A 161 -8.79 -0.52 -5.83
N MET A 162 -9.33 -0.99 -6.94
CA MET A 162 -8.57 -1.46 -8.10
C MET A 162 -8.78 -0.49 -9.25
N PHE A 163 -7.71 -0.23 -9.99
CA PHE A 163 -7.76 0.56 -11.21
C PHE A 163 -7.40 -0.33 -12.40
N THR A 164 -7.83 0.05 -13.59
CA THR A 164 -7.44 -0.65 -14.82
C THR A 164 -5.93 -0.62 -15.01
N HIS A 165 -5.38 -1.61 -15.70
CA HIS A 165 -3.94 -1.65 -16.00
C HIS A 165 -3.52 -0.63 -17.06
N TYR A 166 -4.46 -0.22 -17.91
CA TYR A 166 -4.26 0.73 -18.97
C TYR A 166 -5.21 1.93 -18.79
N ALA A 167 -4.83 3.07 -19.36
CA ALA A 167 -5.72 4.19 -19.62
C ALA A 167 -5.91 4.28 -21.14
N ALA A 168 -7.15 4.16 -21.59
CA ALA A 168 -7.45 4.05 -23.02
C ALA A 168 -7.96 5.39 -23.56
N VAL A 169 -7.42 5.83 -24.70
CA VAL A 169 -7.88 7.04 -25.40
C VAL A 169 -8.68 6.63 -26.62
N SER A 170 -9.93 7.06 -26.67
CA SER A 170 -10.82 6.83 -27.82
C SER A 170 -11.86 7.94 -27.96
N LEU A 171 -12.54 7.97 -29.09
CA LEU A 171 -13.63 8.90 -29.34
C LEU A 171 -14.83 8.58 -28.44
N PHE A 172 -15.31 9.58 -27.70
CA PHE A 172 -16.54 9.54 -26.93
C PHE A 172 -17.33 10.82 -27.20
N GLU A 173 -18.58 10.68 -27.66
CA GLU A 173 -19.43 11.84 -28.04
C GLU A 173 -18.74 12.80 -29.04
N GLY A 174 -17.94 12.25 -29.95
CA GLY A 174 -17.23 13.04 -30.97
C GLY A 174 -15.94 13.71 -30.49
N ILE A 175 -15.57 13.57 -29.21
CA ILE A 175 -14.38 14.19 -28.63
C ILE A 175 -13.39 13.08 -28.18
N PRO A 176 -12.10 13.17 -28.53
CA PRO A 176 -11.09 12.27 -27.98
C PRO A 176 -11.10 12.34 -26.45
N THR A 177 -11.22 11.19 -25.80
CA THR A 177 -11.44 11.12 -24.35
C THR A 177 -10.52 10.07 -23.77
N LEU A 178 -9.79 10.44 -22.71
CA LEU A 178 -9.04 9.52 -21.87
C LEU A 178 -10.01 8.81 -20.92
N ILE A 179 -9.94 7.49 -20.90
CA ILE A 179 -10.83 6.62 -20.14
C ILE A 179 -9.99 5.69 -19.27
N PHE A 180 -10.39 5.52 -18.01
CA PHE A 180 -9.90 4.46 -17.12
C PHE A 180 -11.00 4.06 -16.15
N ARG A 181 -10.87 2.92 -15.47
CA ARG A 181 -11.90 2.45 -14.53
C ARG A 181 -11.33 2.25 -13.14
N ALA A 182 -12.18 2.48 -12.15
CA ALA A 182 -11.96 2.08 -10.78
C ALA A 182 -13.03 1.04 -10.39
N ALA A 183 -12.66 0.05 -9.59
CA ALA A 183 -13.57 -0.92 -9.00
C ALA A 183 -13.32 -1.07 -7.50
N ASN A 184 -14.38 -1.30 -6.73
CA ASN A 184 -14.23 -1.70 -5.34
C ASN A 184 -14.13 -3.23 -5.29
N ARG A 185 -12.97 -3.78 -4.88
CA ARG A 185 -12.83 -5.24 -4.72
C ARG A 185 -13.49 -5.78 -3.46
N ARG A 186 -13.92 -4.89 -2.56
CA ARG A 186 -14.61 -5.25 -1.33
C ARG A 186 -16.11 -5.16 -1.58
N GLY A 187 -16.89 -6.03 -0.94
CA GLY A 187 -18.36 -6.01 -1.05
C GLY A 187 -19.04 -4.89 -0.25
N ASN A 188 -18.29 -3.96 0.34
CA ASN A 188 -18.83 -2.82 1.06
C ASN A 188 -18.94 -1.58 0.16
N GLN A 189 -19.56 -0.53 0.67
CA GLN A 189 -19.73 0.72 -0.08
C GLN A 189 -18.68 1.75 0.31
N ILE A 190 -18.23 2.53 -0.68
CA ILE A 190 -17.47 3.76 -0.42
C ILE A 190 -18.41 4.94 -0.69
N LEU A 191 -18.83 5.59 0.39
CA LEU A 191 -19.74 6.73 0.37
C LEU A 191 -18.98 8.02 0.02
N GLN A 192 -19.67 8.94 -0.64
CA GLN A 192 -19.11 10.24 -1.05
C GLN A 192 -17.75 10.04 -1.73
N ALA A 193 -17.67 9.14 -2.70
CA ALA A 193 -16.41 8.88 -3.39
C ALA A 193 -16.06 10.09 -4.28
N GLN A 194 -14.85 10.60 -4.14
CA GLN A 194 -14.26 11.59 -5.03
C GLN A 194 -13.07 10.96 -5.75
N ILE A 195 -12.88 11.36 -7.00
CA ILE A 195 -11.73 10.96 -7.81
C ILE A 195 -11.11 12.19 -8.46
N SER A 196 -9.80 12.27 -8.39
CA SER A 196 -8.98 13.24 -9.12
C SER A 196 -7.95 12.50 -9.96
N ALA A 197 -7.58 13.13 -11.08
CA ALA A 197 -6.49 12.68 -11.91
C ALA A 197 -5.62 13.88 -12.26
N SER A 198 -4.30 13.70 -12.22
CA SER A 198 -3.35 14.74 -12.56
C SER A 198 -2.29 14.16 -13.50
N LEU A 199 -1.95 14.91 -14.54
CA LEU A 199 -0.88 14.61 -15.47
C LEU A 199 0.43 15.19 -14.93
N ALA A 200 1.46 14.36 -14.83
CA ALA A 200 2.80 14.77 -14.45
C ALA A 200 3.75 14.54 -15.64
N ARG A 201 4.45 15.59 -16.09
CA ARG A 201 5.40 15.49 -17.20
C ARG A 201 6.61 16.40 -17.02
N ASN A 202 7.70 16.06 -17.70
CA ASN A 202 8.90 16.88 -17.72
C ASN A 202 8.77 17.94 -18.81
N GLU A 203 9.05 19.19 -18.46
CA GLU A 203 9.06 20.34 -19.35
C GLU A 203 10.34 21.16 -19.15
N MET A 204 10.70 21.92 -20.18
CA MET A 204 11.74 22.94 -20.10
C MET A 204 11.06 24.29 -19.93
N THR A 205 11.47 25.06 -18.93
CA THR A 205 10.98 26.42 -18.74
C THR A 205 11.58 27.35 -19.79
N LEU A 206 11.03 28.57 -19.89
CA LEU A 206 11.57 29.59 -20.81
C LEU A 206 12.99 30.02 -20.42
N GLU A 207 13.33 29.88 -19.14
CA GLU A 207 14.65 30.13 -18.56
C GLU A 207 15.62 28.95 -18.78
N GLY A 208 15.17 27.86 -19.39
CA GLY A 208 15.98 26.70 -19.71
C GLY A 208 16.10 25.66 -18.58
N GLU A 209 15.30 25.78 -17.53
CA GLU A 209 15.30 24.82 -16.42
C GLU A 209 14.42 23.60 -16.74
N LYS A 210 14.89 22.40 -16.38
CA LYS A 210 14.08 21.18 -16.48
C LYS A 210 13.23 21.02 -15.24
N VAL A 211 11.92 21.08 -15.39
CA VAL A 211 10.94 20.97 -14.29
C VAL A 211 9.95 19.85 -14.56
N ARG A 212 9.49 19.16 -13.51
CA ARG A 212 8.37 18.22 -13.60
C ARG A 212 7.10 18.95 -13.17
N ARG A 213 6.24 19.30 -14.14
CA ARG A 213 4.98 20.00 -13.88
C ARG A 213 3.84 19.02 -13.69
N ILE A 214 2.89 19.41 -12.86
CA ILE A 214 1.67 18.65 -12.55
C ILE A 214 0.47 19.49 -12.98
N TYR A 215 -0.41 18.88 -13.76
CA TYR A 215 -1.62 19.49 -14.30
C TYR A 215 -2.83 18.68 -13.89
N ASP A 216 -3.84 19.31 -13.30
CA ASP A 216 -5.07 18.62 -12.95
C ASP A 216 -5.94 18.37 -14.19
N LEU A 217 -6.38 17.13 -14.37
CA LEU A 217 -7.24 16.73 -15.48
C LEU A 217 -8.71 16.93 -15.09
N LYS A 218 -9.43 17.72 -15.89
CA LYS A 218 -10.87 17.96 -15.69
C LYS A 218 -11.68 16.71 -16.04
N LEU A 219 -12.18 16.01 -15.02
CA LEU A 219 -13.01 14.82 -15.20
C LEU A 219 -14.45 15.20 -15.53
N LEU A 220 -15.12 14.44 -16.41
CA LEU A 220 -16.56 14.61 -16.70
C LEU A 220 -17.42 14.39 -15.45
N ARG A 221 -17.00 13.46 -14.59
CA ARG A 221 -17.61 13.20 -13.29
C ARG A 221 -16.52 12.83 -12.29
N SER A 222 -16.25 13.73 -11.35
CA SER A 222 -15.25 13.56 -10.29
C SER A 222 -15.85 13.07 -8.96
N THR A 223 -17.18 13.03 -8.83
CA THR A 223 -17.86 12.63 -7.59
C THR A 223 -18.94 11.57 -7.82
N SER A 224 -19.08 10.66 -6.86
CA SER A 224 -20.15 9.67 -6.81
C SER A 224 -20.64 9.50 -5.37
N SER A 225 -21.95 9.59 -5.15
CA SER A 225 -22.55 9.44 -3.82
C SER A 225 -22.32 8.04 -3.23
N PHE A 226 -22.31 7.02 -4.09
CA PHE A 226 -22.02 5.63 -3.75
C PHE A 226 -21.09 5.02 -4.79
N PHE A 227 -20.02 4.37 -4.34
CA PHE A 227 -19.09 3.60 -5.17
C PHE A 227 -19.01 2.16 -4.66
N ASN A 228 -19.74 1.27 -5.34
CA ASN A 228 -19.93 -0.11 -4.88
C ASN A 228 -19.30 -1.16 -5.81
N LEU A 229 -19.35 -0.94 -7.13
CA LEU A 229 -18.99 -1.97 -8.12
C LEU A 229 -17.88 -1.49 -9.04
N THR A 230 -18.21 -0.60 -9.97
CA THR A 230 -17.28 -0.05 -10.96
C THR A 230 -17.65 1.39 -11.28
N TRP A 231 -16.64 2.19 -11.60
CA TRP A 231 -16.78 3.56 -12.04
C TRP A 231 -15.87 3.75 -13.25
N THR A 232 -16.46 4.12 -14.38
CA THR A 232 -15.69 4.55 -15.56
C THR A 232 -15.45 6.05 -15.47
N ILE A 233 -14.19 6.44 -15.36
CA ILE A 233 -13.74 7.82 -15.31
C ILE A 233 -13.34 8.26 -16.71
N ARG A 234 -13.68 9.50 -17.04
CA ARG A 234 -13.48 10.08 -18.36
C ARG A 234 -12.95 11.50 -18.23
N HIS A 235 -11.93 11.82 -19.02
CA HIS A 235 -11.40 13.17 -19.20
C HIS A 235 -11.45 13.51 -20.69
N SER A 236 -12.23 14.52 -21.05
CA SER A 236 -12.31 15.01 -22.43
C SER A 236 -11.03 15.74 -22.79
N ILE A 237 -10.41 15.36 -23.91
CA ILE A 237 -9.20 15.99 -24.43
C ILE A 237 -9.63 17.11 -25.38
N ASP A 238 -10.09 18.21 -24.80
CA ASP A 238 -10.39 19.45 -25.51
C ASP A 238 -9.15 20.36 -25.63
N ALA A 239 -9.28 21.52 -26.26
CA ALA A 239 -8.16 22.46 -26.46
C ALA A 239 -7.53 22.99 -25.15
N SER A 240 -8.21 22.85 -24.01
CA SER A 240 -7.69 23.24 -22.69
C SER A 240 -6.96 22.10 -21.98
N SER A 241 -7.09 20.87 -22.47
CA SER A 241 -6.45 19.70 -21.89
C SER A 241 -4.94 19.72 -22.13
N PRO A 242 -4.11 19.36 -21.12
CA PRO A 242 -2.67 19.19 -21.31
C PRO A 242 -2.32 17.98 -22.20
N LEU A 243 -3.31 17.14 -22.54
CA LEU A 243 -3.17 16.03 -23.49
C LEU A 243 -3.55 16.40 -24.93
N PHE A 244 -3.95 17.66 -25.18
CA PHE A 244 -4.39 18.08 -26.50
C PHE A 244 -3.23 18.09 -27.50
N GLY A 245 -3.40 17.37 -28.62
CA GLY A 245 -2.39 17.23 -29.66
C GLY A 245 -1.21 16.32 -29.28
N GLU A 246 -1.25 15.68 -28.12
CA GLU A 246 -0.21 14.76 -27.68
C GLU A 246 -0.24 13.45 -28.48
N THR A 247 0.94 12.88 -28.71
CA THR A 247 1.13 11.58 -29.36
C THR A 247 1.90 10.64 -28.44
N GLU A 248 1.86 9.33 -28.69
CA GLU A 248 2.62 8.34 -27.92
C GLU A 248 4.12 8.70 -27.82
N LYS A 249 4.69 9.23 -28.92
CA LYS A 249 6.07 9.69 -28.96
C LYS A 249 6.31 10.88 -28.02
N SER A 250 5.43 11.88 -28.04
CA SER A 250 5.52 13.07 -27.17
C SER A 250 5.36 12.71 -25.69
N LEU A 251 4.44 11.79 -25.37
CA LEU A 251 4.27 11.29 -24.00
C LEU A 251 5.52 10.58 -23.48
N ARG A 252 6.20 9.82 -24.35
CA ARG A 252 7.46 9.15 -24.03
C ARG A 252 8.59 10.16 -23.81
N GLU A 253 8.76 11.13 -24.69
CA GLU A 253 9.82 12.15 -24.60
C GLU A 253 9.69 12.99 -23.32
N SER A 254 8.46 13.35 -22.96
CA SER A 254 8.14 14.11 -21.74
C SER A 254 8.08 13.26 -20.47
N GLN A 255 8.26 11.93 -20.56
CA GLN A 255 8.11 10.97 -19.45
C GLN A 255 6.79 11.21 -18.69
N THR A 256 5.71 11.28 -19.44
CA THR A 256 4.37 11.55 -18.91
C THR A 256 3.88 10.40 -18.04
N GLU A 257 3.30 10.75 -16.90
CA GLU A 257 2.57 9.86 -16.00
C GLU A 257 1.21 10.47 -15.66
N ILE A 258 0.17 9.64 -15.50
CA ILE A 258 -1.14 10.08 -15.00
C ILE A 258 -1.34 9.48 -13.62
N VAL A 259 -1.43 10.34 -12.62
CA VAL A 259 -1.64 9.96 -11.23
C VAL A 259 -3.12 10.08 -10.90
N VAL A 260 -3.70 9.04 -10.34
CA VAL A 260 -5.10 8.98 -9.95
C VAL A 260 -5.21 8.78 -8.45
N LEU A 261 -6.09 9.56 -7.82
CA LEU A 261 -6.44 9.45 -6.42
C LEU A 261 -7.95 9.33 -6.30
N LEU A 262 -8.41 8.25 -5.67
CA LEU A 262 -9.77 8.08 -5.20
C LEU A 262 -9.79 8.26 -3.68
N SER A 263 -10.72 9.05 -3.16
CA SER A 263 -11.02 9.17 -1.74
C SER A 263 -12.50 8.93 -1.48
N GLY A 264 -12.86 8.53 -0.27
CA GLY A 264 -14.26 8.42 0.15
C GLY A 264 -14.36 7.80 1.53
N ILE A 265 -15.56 7.62 2.05
CA ILE A 265 -15.80 7.08 3.40
C ILE A 265 -16.17 5.61 3.28
N ASP A 266 -15.44 4.72 3.96
CA ASP A 266 -15.78 3.29 4.03
C ASP A 266 -17.01 3.10 4.93
N ASP A 267 -18.09 2.56 4.38
CA ASP A 267 -19.37 2.40 5.09
C ASP A 267 -19.29 1.45 6.29
N THR A 268 -18.31 0.52 6.30
CA THR A 268 -18.14 -0.43 7.41
C THR A 268 -17.43 0.19 8.60
N PHE A 269 -16.43 1.04 8.34
CA PHE A 269 -15.58 1.62 9.39
C PHE A 269 -15.85 3.10 9.68
N GLY A 270 -16.66 3.78 8.85
CA GLY A 270 -16.94 5.21 8.95
C GLY A 270 -15.70 6.09 8.77
N GLN A 271 -14.63 5.56 8.18
CA GLN A 271 -13.35 6.23 8.03
C GLN A 271 -13.01 6.50 6.58
N THR A 272 -12.25 7.56 6.33
CA THR A 272 -11.79 7.90 4.99
C THR A 272 -10.79 6.86 4.49
N VAL A 273 -11.03 6.40 3.27
CA VAL A 273 -10.15 5.50 2.53
C VAL A 273 -9.60 6.18 1.28
N HIS A 274 -8.43 5.71 0.85
CA HIS A 274 -7.77 6.20 -0.36
C HIS A 274 -7.39 5.05 -1.29
N GLY A 275 -7.64 5.22 -2.59
CA GLY A 275 -7.09 4.41 -3.67
C GLY A 275 -6.13 5.27 -4.49
N ARG A 276 -4.92 4.79 -4.75
CA ARG A 276 -3.95 5.51 -5.58
C ARG A 276 -3.48 4.61 -6.71
N PHE A 277 -3.28 5.20 -7.88
CA PHE A 277 -2.70 4.51 -9.03
C PHE A 277 -1.95 5.49 -9.92
N ALA A 278 -0.95 5.00 -10.64
CA ALA A 278 -0.26 5.80 -11.64
C ALA A 278 -0.08 5.01 -12.94
N TYR A 279 -0.47 5.63 -14.06
CA TYR A 279 -0.23 5.14 -15.41
C TYR A 279 1.03 5.80 -15.96
N ASN A 280 1.98 5.02 -16.45
CA ASN A 280 3.08 5.58 -17.25
C ASN A 280 2.65 5.78 -18.71
N TYR A 281 3.47 6.47 -19.51
CA TYR A 281 3.20 6.71 -20.93
C TYR A 281 2.97 5.43 -21.74
N GLU A 282 3.51 4.28 -21.35
CA GLU A 282 3.29 2.98 -22.03
C GLU A 282 1.93 2.35 -21.70
N GLU A 283 1.37 2.72 -20.54
CA GLU A 283 0.06 2.26 -20.08
C GLU A 283 -1.08 3.14 -20.63
N ILE A 284 -0.75 4.24 -21.34
CA ILE A 284 -1.71 5.09 -22.03
C ILE A 284 -1.80 4.62 -23.49
N VAL A 285 -2.92 3.99 -23.85
CA VAL A 285 -3.11 3.34 -25.15
C VAL A 285 -4.10 4.11 -26.01
N PHE A 286 -3.68 4.55 -27.19
CA PHE A 286 -4.52 5.30 -28.13
C PHE A 286 -5.23 4.36 -29.11
N GLY A 287 -6.49 4.66 -29.43
CA GLY A 287 -7.29 3.87 -30.39
C GLY A 287 -7.94 2.65 -29.77
N TYR A 288 -8.11 2.67 -28.45
CA TYR A 288 -8.73 1.58 -27.70
C TYR A 288 -9.84 2.11 -26.80
N ARG A 289 -10.84 1.26 -26.57
CA ARG A 289 -11.87 1.46 -25.56
C ARG A 289 -12.04 0.18 -24.76
N PHE A 290 -12.47 0.31 -23.51
CA PHE A 290 -12.76 -0.86 -22.71
C PHE A 290 -14.02 -1.61 -23.16
N VAL A 291 -13.98 -2.94 -23.04
CA VAL A 291 -15.13 -3.81 -23.24
C VAL A 291 -16.16 -3.58 -22.13
N SER A 292 -17.45 -3.80 -22.43
CA SER A 292 -18.52 -3.68 -21.43
C SER A 292 -18.38 -4.75 -20.36
N LEU A 293 -18.48 -4.35 -19.09
CA LEU A 293 -18.51 -5.26 -17.94
C LEU A 293 -19.90 -5.83 -17.68
N PHE A 294 -20.93 -5.13 -18.15
CA PHE A 294 -22.31 -5.50 -17.90
C PHE A 294 -22.75 -6.60 -18.85
N GLY A 295 -23.34 -7.65 -18.29
CA GLY A 295 -23.96 -8.75 -19.01
C GLY A 295 -25.20 -9.24 -18.28
N ARG A 296 -25.72 -10.40 -18.71
CA ARG A 296 -26.80 -11.11 -18.04
C ARG A 296 -26.44 -12.58 -17.88
N ASP A 297 -26.86 -13.18 -16.76
CA ASP A 297 -26.72 -14.62 -16.55
C ASP A 297 -27.78 -15.42 -17.33
N LYS A 298 -27.75 -16.75 -17.20
CA LYS A 298 -28.72 -17.66 -17.86
C LYS A 298 -30.17 -17.42 -17.42
N ASN A 299 -30.37 -16.82 -16.24
CA ASN A 299 -31.67 -16.51 -15.64
C ASN A 299 -32.07 -15.05 -15.87
N ASN A 300 -31.36 -14.33 -16.75
CA ASN A 300 -31.60 -12.94 -17.11
C ASN A 300 -31.31 -11.91 -15.99
N HIS A 301 -30.59 -12.30 -14.93
CA HIS A 301 -30.14 -11.37 -13.89
C HIS A 301 -28.95 -10.53 -14.38
N PRO A 302 -28.87 -9.24 -14.02
CA PRO A 302 -27.74 -8.40 -14.35
C PRO A 302 -26.48 -8.89 -13.63
N ILE A 303 -25.42 -9.10 -14.40
CA ILE A 303 -24.10 -9.49 -13.87
C ILE A 303 -23.04 -8.50 -14.31
N ILE A 304 -22.01 -8.34 -13.47
CA ILE A 304 -20.78 -7.61 -13.79
C ILE A 304 -19.66 -8.63 -13.88
N ASP A 305 -19.10 -8.78 -15.07
CA ASP A 305 -17.99 -9.69 -15.33
C ASP A 305 -16.66 -8.96 -15.18
N PHE A 306 -16.04 -9.09 -14.00
CA PHE A 306 -14.74 -8.49 -13.70
C PHE A 306 -13.58 -9.15 -14.44
N SER A 307 -13.76 -10.31 -15.10
CA SER A 307 -12.70 -10.87 -15.96
C SER A 307 -12.39 -9.96 -17.16
N LYS A 308 -13.36 -9.12 -17.55
CA LYS A 308 -13.25 -8.14 -18.64
C LYS A 308 -12.84 -6.75 -18.16
N PHE A 309 -12.44 -6.62 -16.89
CA PHE A 309 -12.17 -5.31 -16.27
C PHE A 309 -11.10 -4.52 -17.04
N ASP A 310 -10.01 -5.20 -17.39
CA ASP A 310 -8.88 -4.67 -18.14
C ASP A 310 -8.96 -4.91 -19.66
N GLU A 311 -10.01 -5.57 -20.14
CA GLU A 311 -10.14 -5.94 -21.55
C GLU A 311 -10.42 -4.69 -22.40
N ILE A 312 -9.56 -4.45 -23.38
CA ILE A 312 -9.65 -3.36 -24.34
C ILE A 312 -9.89 -3.89 -25.74
N LYS A 313 -10.58 -3.10 -26.55
CA LYS A 313 -10.81 -3.37 -27.98
C LYS A 313 -10.57 -2.12 -28.80
N GLU A 314 -10.21 -2.29 -30.06
CA GLU A 314 -9.99 -1.18 -30.98
C GLU A 314 -11.22 -0.26 -31.09
N ALA A 315 -10.95 1.03 -31.21
CA ALA A 315 -11.92 2.10 -31.29
C ALA A 315 -11.36 3.27 -32.09
N PRO A 316 -12.22 4.03 -32.80
CA PRO A 316 -11.78 5.21 -33.52
C PRO A 316 -11.22 6.27 -32.56
N LEU A 317 -10.14 6.92 -32.98
CA LEU A 317 -9.56 8.10 -32.32
C LEU A 317 -10.15 9.41 -32.86
N ILE A 318 -10.59 9.41 -34.11
CA ILE A 318 -11.08 10.57 -34.84
C ILE A 318 -12.49 10.23 -35.30
N ALA A 319 -13.40 11.21 -35.27
CA ALA A 319 -14.73 11.07 -35.85
C ALA A 319 -14.59 10.71 -37.34
N LYS A 320 -15.36 9.72 -37.81
CA LYS A 320 -15.50 9.51 -39.25
C LYS A 320 -16.27 10.70 -39.80
N GLU A 321 -15.68 11.41 -40.76
CA GLU A 321 -16.31 12.50 -41.52
C GLU A 321 -17.58 12.04 -42.22
#